data_AF-A0A4R8LVB8-F1
#
_entry.id   AF-A0A4R8LVB8-F1
#
_cell.length_a   1.000
_cell.length_b   1.000
_cell.length_c   1.000
_cell.angle_alpha   90.00
_cell.angle_beta   90.00
_cell.angle_gamma   90.00
#
_symmetry.space_group_name_H-M   'P 1'
#
loop_
_entity.id
_entity.type
_entity.pdbx_description
1 polymer ?
#
loop_
_entity_poly.entity_id
_entity_poly.type
_entity_poly.pdbx_seq_one_letter_code
_entity_poly.pdbx_strand_id
1 'polypeptide(L)'
;MSQPAAINVPIARSRGNTATLTLPYCVQRAEYAPKEATHRPLVNGEEAFGTLYDAIAAAKHSIDIVCWGFQPSMYFKRGASGHGTLPIGQLLLERARQNVKVRLLVWGDKAHAAQFLEKMMPGGRFSTKPDNRNSTQREFDTWWYGQVKLDGKNQRGTNLTASDLLPFPANLMEKVGEQAVRHAQLPSRDPAFNNIEFATRDFDMAERAEIAWRTAHDSAYADRSTSAKVMNSAAMGAAPSHHQKTVLIDYEHPELATGFVMGHNTLDEYWDSNSHGYQRMHPQMGRNGFLPRQDISARVTGPIVIDLNQNFCEAWDAATGQQLARHREASKKEAQRLPRTEDGDVAVMAQILRTQSQQGKDVRLGGVVPAKDGVRDIEKLYLQAINNTTNFVYIENQYFRFPPLAEKLVALVKAYQAGGAQDSALPLCGDEFQ
;
A
#
# COMPACT_ATOMS: atom_id res chain seq x y z
N MET A 1 -31.58 -32.17 4.29
CA MET A 1 -31.04 -30.97 3.64
C MET A 1 -32.21 -30.10 3.26
N SER A 2 -32.38 -28.92 3.87
CA SER A 2 -33.40 -27.96 3.44
C SER A 2 -33.09 -27.50 2.03
N GLN A 3 -34.12 -27.38 1.17
CA GLN A 3 -33.93 -26.74 -0.13
C GLN A 3 -33.40 -25.32 0.10
N PRO A 4 -32.36 -24.88 -0.63
CA PRO A 4 -31.88 -23.51 -0.53
C PRO A 4 -33.02 -22.55 -0.87
N ALA A 5 -33.20 -21.51 -0.05
CA ALA A 5 -34.24 -20.51 -0.26
C ALA A 5 -34.06 -19.83 -1.62
N ALA A 6 -35.13 -19.77 -2.41
CA ALA A 6 -35.11 -19.06 -3.69
C ALA A 6 -34.93 -17.55 -3.44
N ILE A 7 -33.90 -16.95 -4.04
CA ILE A 7 -33.66 -15.50 -4.01
C ILE A 7 -34.37 -14.89 -5.23
N ASN A 8 -35.47 -14.17 -4.99
CA ASN A 8 -36.20 -13.44 -6.03
C ASN A 8 -35.68 -12.00 -6.12
N VAL A 9 -35.09 -11.62 -7.25
CA VAL A 9 -34.56 -10.27 -7.49
C VAL A 9 -35.46 -9.51 -8.48
N PRO A 10 -36.18 -8.46 -8.06
CA PRO A 10 -36.99 -7.67 -8.98
C PRO A 10 -36.09 -6.81 -9.89
N ILE A 11 -36.29 -6.92 -11.22
CA ILE A 11 -35.57 -6.10 -12.21
C ILE A 11 -36.45 -4.93 -12.64
N ALA A 12 -36.01 -3.71 -12.35
CA ALA A 12 -36.64 -2.50 -12.87
C ALA A 12 -36.27 -2.31 -14.35
N ARG A 13 -37.08 -2.88 -15.26
CA ARG A 13 -36.88 -2.83 -16.73
C ARG A 13 -36.80 -1.42 -17.31
N SER A 14 -37.27 -0.41 -16.58
CA SER A 14 -37.12 1.01 -16.93
C SER A 14 -35.71 1.57 -16.71
N ARG A 15 -34.85 0.84 -15.97
CA ARG A 15 -33.46 1.21 -15.66
C ARG A 15 -32.45 0.28 -16.36
N GLY A 16 -32.81 -0.99 -16.59
CA GLY A 16 -31.99 -1.97 -17.30
C GLY A 16 -32.59 -3.38 -17.26
N ASN A 17 -32.00 -4.30 -18.02
CA ASN A 17 -32.47 -5.70 -18.13
C ASN A 17 -31.49 -6.71 -17.50
N THR A 18 -30.60 -6.24 -16.62
CA THR A 18 -29.58 -7.07 -15.97
C THR A 18 -29.74 -6.98 -14.45
N ALA A 19 -29.37 -8.05 -13.76
CA ALA A 19 -29.25 -8.10 -12.30
C ALA A 19 -27.87 -8.63 -11.94
N THR A 20 -27.23 -8.04 -10.93
CA THR A 20 -25.96 -8.53 -10.40
C THR A 20 -26.23 -9.23 -9.08
N LEU A 21 -25.99 -10.54 -9.03
CA LEU A 21 -25.97 -11.30 -7.79
C LEU A 21 -24.65 -11.01 -7.07
N THR A 22 -24.73 -10.24 -5.98
CA THR A 22 -23.57 -9.90 -5.17
C THR A 22 -23.43 -10.93 -4.07
N LEU A 23 -22.29 -11.63 -4.01
CA LEU A 23 -21.96 -12.53 -2.90
C LEU A 23 -22.05 -11.75 -1.57
N PRO A 24 -22.44 -12.38 -0.45
CA PRO A 24 -22.65 -11.70 0.82
C PRO A 24 -21.40 -10.98 1.34
N TYR A 25 -20.21 -11.26 0.80
CA TYR A 25 -18.95 -10.63 1.20
C TYR A 25 -18.47 -9.51 0.27
N CYS A 26 -19.16 -9.27 -0.86
CA CYS A 26 -18.84 -8.14 -1.74
C CYS A 26 -19.54 -6.87 -1.25
N VAL A 27 -18.79 -5.78 -1.11
CA VAL A 27 -19.29 -4.50 -0.63
C VAL A 27 -20.10 -3.83 -1.73
N GLN A 28 -21.37 -3.54 -1.43
CA GLN A 28 -22.25 -2.83 -2.35
C GLN A 28 -21.89 -1.36 -2.44
N ARG A 29 -22.01 -0.78 -3.65
CA ARG A 29 -21.68 0.63 -3.93
C ARG A 29 -20.26 1.02 -3.48
N ALA A 30 -19.35 0.04 -3.52
CA ALA A 30 -17.92 0.31 -3.46
C ALA A 30 -17.47 0.90 -4.80
N GLU A 31 -16.31 1.54 -4.79
CA GLU A 31 -15.71 2.16 -5.96
C GLU A 31 -15.40 1.15 -7.06
N TYR A 32 -14.90 -0.03 -6.69
CA TYR A 32 -14.59 -1.11 -7.62
C TYR A 32 -15.63 -2.23 -7.52
N ALA A 33 -16.14 -2.67 -8.66
CA ALA A 33 -17.06 -3.80 -8.75
C ALA A 33 -16.31 -5.14 -8.62
N PRO A 34 -16.94 -6.19 -8.06
CA PRO A 34 -16.36 -7.54 -8.03
C PRO A 34 -16.00 -8.07 -9.42
N LYS A 35 -14.91 -8.83 -9.51
CA LYS A 35 -14.39 -9.43 -10.76
C LYS A 35 -13.90 -10.84 -10.52
N GLU A 36 -13.92 -11.65 -11.58
CA GLU A 36 -13.18 -12.91 -11.57
C GLU A 36 -11.68 -12.63 -11.40
N ALA A 37 -11.02 -13.47 -10.62
CA ALA A 37 -9.59 -13.38 -10.36
C ALA A 37 -9.01 -14.76 -10.06
N THR A 38 -7.68 -14.83 -10.03
CA THR A 38 -6.99 -15.79 -9.17
C THR A 38 -6.46 -15.08 -7.93
N HIS A 39 -6.30 -15.82 -6.84
CA HIS A 39 -5.76 -15.33 -5.59
C HIS A 39 -4.77 -16.34 -5.02
N ARG A 40 -3.60 -15.85 -4.62
CA ARG A 40 -2.62 -16.61 -3.85
C ARG A 40 -2.20 -15.81 -2.62
N PRO A 41 -2.49 -16.29 -1.40
CA PRO A 41 -1.94 -15.68 -0.19
C PRO A 41 -0.42 -15.89 -0.16
N LEU A 42 0.29 -14.89 0.32
CA LEU A 42 1.74 -14.90 0.49
C LEU A 42 2.03 -14.51 1.94
N VAL A 43 2.50 -15.48 2.72
CA VAL A 43 2.70 -15.31 4.17
C VAL A 43 4.18 -15.05 4.43
N ASN A 44 4.47 -14.01 5.21
CA ASN A 44 5.82 -13.54 5.53
C ASN A 44 6.62 -13.04 4.32
N GLY A 45 7.72 -12.34 4.63
CA GLY A 45 8.51 -11.63 3.64
C GLY A 45 9.22 -12.56 2.66
N GLU A 46 9.67 -13.73 3.09
CA GLU A 46 10.36 -14.70 2.24
C GLU A 46 9.50 -15.13 1.05
N GLU A 47 8.26 -15.54 1.29
CA GLU A 47 7.34 -15.94 0.23
C GLU A 47 6.87 -14.74 -0.60
N ALA A 48 6.48 -13.65 0.07
CA ALA A 48 5.95 -12.46 -0.60
C ALA A 48 6.98 -11.80 -1.52
N PHE A 49 8.18 -11.53 -1.01
CA PHE A 49 9.25 -10.93 -1.80
C PHE A 49 9.86 -11.91 -2.78
N GLY A 50 9.96 -13.20 -2.46
CA GLY A 50 10.44 -14.22 -3.38
C GLY A 50 9.55 -14.33 -4.62
N THR A 51 8.23 -14.40 -4.42
CA THR A 51 7.25 -14.44 -5.51
C THR A 51 7.27 -13.15 -6.33
N LEU A 52 7.36 -12.00 -5.67
CA LEU A 52 7.46 -10.71 -6.35
C LEU A 52 8.76 -10.56 -7.15
N TYR A 53 9.89 -11.06 -6.63
CA TYR A 53 11.18 -11.05 -7.32
C TYR A 53 11.10 -11.81 -8.64
N ASP A 54 10.52 -13.02 -8.61
CA ASP A 54 10.39 -13.86 -9.81
C ASP A 54 9.51 -13.19 -10.86
N ALA A 55 8.41 -12.55 -10.45
CA ALA A 55 7.54 -11.80 -11.35
C ALA A 55 8.27 -10.57 -11.95
N ILE A 56 9.03 -9.81 -11.16
CA ILE A 56 9.81 -8.66 -11.65
C ILE A 56 10.92 -9.11 -12.59
N ALA A 57 11.61 -10.23 -12.29
CA ALA A 57 12.64 -10.78 -13.15
C ALA A 57 12.07 -11.25 -14.49
N ALA A 58 10.86 -11.80 -14.48
CA ALA A 58 10.15 -12.26 -15.68
C ALA A 58 9.57 -11.13 -16.54
N ALA A 59 9.33 -9.94 -15.95
CA ALA A 59 8.67 -8.80 -16.60
C ALA A 59 9.27 -8.46 -17.97
N LYS A 60 8.38 -8.16 -18.92
CA LYS A 60 8.74 -7.92 -20.33
C LYS A 60 8.50 -6.49 -20.80
N HIS A 61 7.59 -5.76 -20.16
CA HIS A 61 7.09 -4.49 -20.67
C HIS A 61 7.04 -3.38 -19.62
N SER A 62 6.46 -3.65 -18.45
CA SER A 62 6.31 -2.62 -17.41
C SER A 62 6.27 -3.16 -16.00
N ILE A 63 6.75 -2.35 -15.06
CA ILE A 63 6.70 -2.59 -13.62
C ILE A 63 6.25 -1.29 -12.94
N ASP A 64 5.04 -1.29 -12.39
CA ASP A 64 4.44 -0.16 -11.69
C ASP A 64 4.37 -0.49 -10.19
N ILE A 65 5.10 0.27 -9.38
CA ILE A 65 5.20 0.06 -7.93
C ILE A 65 4.66 1.29 -7.23
N VAL A 66 3.68 1.10 -6.35
CA VAL A 66 3.31 2.11 -5.35
C VAL A 66 3.55 1.56 -3.96
N CYS A 67 4.27 2.29 -3.13
CA CYS A 67 4.61 1.84 -1.79
C CYS A 67 4.82 3.01 -0.83
N TRP A 68 4.67 2.72 0.45
CA TRP A 68 4.97 3.70 1.49
C TRP A 68 6.48 3.88 1.71
N GLY A 69 7.26 2.79 1.61
CA GLY A 69 8.72 2.83 1.69
C GLY A 69 9.39 1.88 0.71
N PHE A 70 10.56 2.31 0.22
CA PHE A 70 11.37 1.59 -0.76
C PHE A 70 12.84 1.67 -0.39
N GLN A 71 13.51 0.52 -0.33
CA GLN A 71 14.95 0.40 -0.12
C GLN A 71 15.55 -0.35 -1.31
N PRO A 72 16.26 0.32 -2.23
CA PRO A 72 16.78 -0.31 -3.43
C PRO A 72 17.82 -1.40 -3.12
N SER A 73 18.56 -1.32 -2.01
CA SER A 73 19.53 -2.34 -1.60
C SER A 73 18.93 -3.59 -0.94
N MET A 74 17.61 -3.69 -0.80
CA MET A 74 16.96 -4.85 -0.18
C MET A 74 17.08 -6.09 -1.07
N TYR A 75 17.50 -7.21 -0.50
CA TYR A 75 17.42 -8.53 -1.14
C TYR A 75 16.06 -9.16 -0.87
N PHE A 76 15.37 -9.57 -1.94
CA PHE A 76 14.06 -10.21 -1.87
C PHE A 76 14.17 -11.73 -1.64
N LYS A 77 15.15 -12.36 -2.30
CA LYS A 77 15.52 -13.76 -2.05
C LYS A 77 16.81 -13.81 -1.24
N ARG A 78 16.89 -14.74 -0.28
CA ARG A 78 18.00 -14.85 0.68
C ARG A 78 18.36 -16.31 0.94
N GLY A 79 19.51 -16.53 1.55
CA GLY A 79 20.00 -17.86 1.89
C GLY A 79 20.15 -18.72 0.64
N ALA A 80 19.74 -19.99 0.74
CA ALA A 80 19.88 -20.95 -0.37
C ALA A 80 19.10 -20.52 -1.63
N SER A 81 17.89 -19.95 -1.48
CA SER A 81 17.06 -19.51 -2.60
C SER A 81 17.55 -18.18 -3.22
N GLY A 82 18.38 -17.43 -2.50
CA GLY A 82 18.90 -16.12 -2.88
C GLY A 82 20.27 -16.13 -3.57
N HIS A 83 20.89 -17.29 -3.75
CA HIS A 83 22.22 -17.37 -4.38
C HIS A 83 22.20 -16.78 -5.80
N GLY A 84 23.05 -15.79 -6.06
CA GLY A 84 23.14 -15.09 -7.35
C GLY A 84 22.00 -14.10 -7.63
N THR A 85 21.08 -13.90 -6.69
CA THR A 85 20.00 -12.90 -6.84
C THR A 85 20.49 -11.49 -6.53
N LEU A 86 19.82 -10.51 -7.10
CA LEU A 86 20.19 -9.10 -7.03
C LEU A 86 19.39 -8.36 -5.96
N PRO A 87 19.93 -7.29 -5.37
CA PRO A 87 19.08 -6.35 -4.63
C PRO A 87 18.06 -5.71 -5.59
N ILE A 88 16.88 -5.38 -5.07
CA ILE A 88 15.73 -4.99 -5.90
C ILE A 88 16.02 -3.81 -6.83
N GLY A 89 16.77 -2.80 -6.37
CA GLY A 89 17.18 -1.66 -7.19
C GLY A 89 18.03 -2.08 -8.39
N GLN A 90 18.94 -3.05 -8.20
CA GLN A 90 19.76 -3.57 -9.30
C GLN A 90 18.95 -4.44 -10.26
N LEU A 91 18.00 -5.24 -9.76
CA LEU A 91 17.08 -5.98 -10.63
C LEU A 91 16.27 -5.02 -11.51
N LEU A 92 15.76 -3.92 -10.95
CA LEU A 92 15.04 -2.90 -11.70
C LEU A 92 15.93 -2.21 -12.75
N LEU A 93 17.22 -1.96 -12.47
CA LEU A 93 18.16 -1.50 -13.51
C LEU A 93 18.25 -2.47 -14.66
N GLU A 94 18.40 -3.77 -14.37
CA GLU A 94 18.54 -4.77 -15.43
C GLU A 94 17.30 -4.85 -16.29
N ARG A 95 16.10 -4.83 -15.68
CA ARG A 95 14.85 -4.79 -16.43
C ARG A 95 14.77 -3.51 -17.28
N ALA A 96 15.11 -2.36 -16.72
CA ALA A 96 15.13 -1.09 -17.44
C ALA A 96 16.11 -1.06 -18.61
N ARG A 97 17.29 -1.68 -18.48
CA ARG A 97 18.26 -1.87 -19.59
C ARG A 97 17.73 -2.81 -20.68
N GLN A 98 16.83 -3.72 -20.32
CA GLN A 98 16.09 -4.57 -21.26
C GLN A 98 14.80 -3.91 -21.77
N ASN A 99 14.71 -2.58 -21.67
CA ASN A 99 13.59 -1.77 -22.16
C ASN A 99 12.25 -1.98 -21.44
N VAL A 100 12.27 -2.57 -20.24
CA VAL A 100 11.08 -2.62 -19.36
C VAL A 100 10.88 -1.25 -18.71
N LYS A 101 9.67 -0.70 -18.82
CA LYS A 101 9.32 0.59 -18.21
C LYS A 101 9.04 0.43 -16.73
N VAL A 102 9.85 1.04 -15.87
CA VAL A 102 9.65 1.02 -14.41
C VAL A 102 9.06 2.35 -13.96
N ARG A 103 7.95 2.32 -13.21
CA ARG A 103 7.35 3.50 -12.55
C ARG A 103 7.27 3.23 -11.06
N LEU A 104 8.00 4.02 -10.26
CA LEU A 104 8.06 3.88 -8.81
C LEU A 104 7.47 5.11 -8.13
N LEU A 105 6.32 4.93 -7.48
CA LEU A 105 5.62 5.95 -6.72
C LEU A 105 5.77 5.68 -5.22
N VAL A 106 6.59 6.49 -4.55
CA VAL A 106 6.84 6.33 -3.10
C VAL A 106 6.12 7.43 -2.33
N TRP A 107 5.58 7.12 -1.15
CA TRP A 107 5.12 8.18 -0.26
C TRP A 107 6.29 9.10 0.13
N GLY A 108 6.08 10.41 0.03
CA GLY A 108 7.10 11.40 0.37
C GLY A 108 6.47 12.67 0.89
N ASP A 109 6.69 12.95 2.18
CA ASP A 109 6.23 14.16 2.84
C ASP A 109 7.09 15.37 2.45
N LYS A 110 6.54 16.32 1.69
CA LYS A 110 7.23 17.54 1.28
C LYS A 110 7.41 18.52 2.46
N ALA A 111 6.58 18.42 3.50
CA ALA A 111 6.66 19.23 4.71
C ALA A 111 7.60 18.66 5.79
N HIS A 112 8.25 17.52 5.51
CA HIS A 112 9.27 16.89 6.35
C HIS A 112 8.86 16.46 7.78
N ALA A 113 7.64 16.74 8.24
CA ALA A 113 7.15 16.42 9.58
C ALA A 113 7.17 14.91 9.87
N ALA A 114 6.78 14.08 8.90
CA ALA A 114 6.66 12.64 9.07
C ALA A 114 7.99 11.90 8.88
N GLN A 115 8.99 12.53 8.24
CA GLN A 115 10.33 11.94 8.04
C GLN A 115 11.15 11.84 9.35
N PHE A 116 10.75 12.58 10.39
CA PHE A 116 11.33 12.44 11.74
C PHE A 116 10.84 11.18 12.47
N LEU A 117 9.69 10.62 12.05
CA LEU A 117 9.08 9.47 12.69
C LEU A 117 9.64 8.16 12.13
N GLU A 118 9.65 7.98 10.81
CA GLU A 118 10.02 6.72 10.17
C GLU A 118 10.84 6.90 8.86
N LYS A 119 11.50 5.82 8.38
CA LYS A 119 12.43 5.85 7.22
C LYS A 119 11.84 5.23 5.94
N MET A 120 11.25 6.06 5.09
CA MET A 120 10.61 5.61 3.84
C MET A 120 11.57 5.34 2.69
N MET A 121 12.60 6.16 2.60
CA MET A 121 13.55 6.16 1.49
C MET A 121 14.94 6.19 2.08
N PRO A 122 15.42 5.06 2.65
CA PRO A 122 16.75 4.99 3.23
C PRO A 122 17.79 5.41 2.17
N GLY A 123 18.63 6.41 2.45
CA GLY A 123 19.59 6.98 1.48
C GLY A 123 19.05 8.12 0.60
N GLY A 124 17.73 8.33 0.54
CA GLY A 124 17.12 9.38 -0.28
C GLY A 124 17.10 10.76 0.36
N ARG A 125 16.66 10.88 1.62
CA ARG A 125 16.55 12.15 2.36
C ARG A 125 16.85 11.98 3.86
N PHE A 126 17.30 13.08 4.48
CA PHE A 126 17.85 13.21 5.83
C PHE A 126 17.24 12.26 6.86
N SER A 127 18.00 11.25 7.26
CA SER A 127 17.71 10.47 8.47
C SER A 127 19.01 10.02 9.12
N THR A 128 19.17 10.35 10.41
CA THR A 128 20.35 10.05 11.22
C THR A 128 20.11 8.94 12.25
N LYS A 129 18.90 8.36 12.32
CA LYS A 129 18.63 7.23 13.23
C LYS A 129 19.43 5.99 12.79
N PRO A 130 19.75 5.03 13.67
CA PRO A 130 20.23 3.71 13.27
C PRO A 130 19.23 3.01 12.33
N ASP A 131 19.71 2.16 11.41
CA ASP A 131 18.87 1.18 10.70
C ASP A 131 19.66 -0.12 10.49
N ASN A 132 18.99 -1.13 9.97
CA ASN A 132 19.54 -2.46 9.75
C ASN A 132 20.51 -2.57 8.57
N ARG A 133 20.77 -1.49 7.80
CA ARG A 133 21.62 -1.55 6.61
C ARG A 133 23.11 -1.67 6.97
N ASN A 134 23.82 -2.52 6.24
CA ASN A 134 25.29 -2.52 6.23
C ASN A 134 25.85 -1.36 5.37
N SER A 135 27.18 -1.17 5.35
CA SER A 135 27.82 -0.07 4.60
C SER A 135 27.52 -0.13 3.09
N THR A 136 27.63 -1.30 2.47
CA THR A 136 27.35 -1.50 1.04
C THR A 136 25.90 -1.14 0.69
N GLN A 137 24.93 -1.53 1.52
CA GLN A 137 23.53 -1.15 1.33
C GLN A 137 23.35 0.37 1.41
N ARG A 138 24.01 1.05 2.35
CA ARG A 138 23.94 2.53 2.47
C ARG A 138 24.53 3.25 1.26
N GLU A 139 25.67 2.77 0.76
CA GLU A 139 26.32 3.32 -0.42
C GLU A 139 25.44 3.15 -1.67
N PHE A 140 24.94 1.93 -1.90
CA PHE A 140 24.06 1.65 -3.03
C PHE A 140 22.77 2.46 -2.97
N ASP A 141 22.12 2.53 -1.80
CA ASP A 141 20.90 3.33 -1.62
C ASP A 141 21.15 4.82 -1.90
N THR A 142 22.25 5.37 -1.39
CA THR A 142 22.63 6.77 -1.58
C THR A 142 22.89 7.06 -3.05
N TRP A 143 23.62 6.17 -3.74
CA TRP A 143 23.85 6.27 -5.17
C TRP A 143 22.53 6.19 -5.96
N TRP A 144 21.68 5.20 -5.67
CA TRP A 144 20.39 4.97 -6.35
C TRP A 144 19.49 6.21 -6.31
N TYR A 145 19.30 6.77 -5.12
CA TYR A 145 18.51 7.99 -4.96
C TYR A 145 19.24 9.24 -5.49
N GLY A 146 20.57 9.21 -5.57
CA GLY A 146 21.35 10.22 -6.29
C GLY A 146 20.98 10.26 -7.77
N GLN A 147 20.89 9.11 -8.43
CA GLN A 147 20.48 8.98 -9.83
C GLN A 147 19.06 9.51 -10.08
N VAL A 148 18.13 9.20 -9.18
CA VAL A 148 16.74 9.71 -9.21
C VAL A 148 16.69 11.24 -9.18
N LYS A 149 17.55 11.89 -8.38
CA LYS A 149 17.61 13.36 -8.25
C LYS A 149 18.17 14.06 -9.48
N LEU A 150 18.94 13.35 -10.31
CA LEU A 150 19.45 13.87 -11.58
C LEU A 150 18.34 13.95 -12.66
N ASP A 151 17.15 13.41 -12.42
CA ASP A 151 16.01 13.61 -13.32
C ASP A 151 15.41 15.01 -13.16
N GLY A 152 15.38 15.78 -14.25
CA GLY A 152 14.76 17.10 -14.31
C GLY A 152 13.28 17.08 -13.90
N LYS A 153 12.57 15.96 -14.08
CA LYS A 153 11.18 15.78 -13.63
C LYS A 153 11.05 15.71 -12.10
N ASN A 154 12.14 15.40 -11.39
CA ASN A 154 12.20 15.27 -9.93
C ASN A 154 12.75 16.51 -9.22
N GLN A 155 13.07 17.59 -9.96
CA GLN A 155 13.58 18.82 -9.36
C GLN A 155 12.49 19.55 -8.55
N ARG A 156 12.91 20.12 -7.42
CA ARG A 156 12.05 20.70 -6.39
C ARG A 156 11.21 21.84 -6.96
N GLY A 157 9.89 21.67 -6.96
CA GLY A 157 8.97 22.80 -6.82
C GLY A 157 9.29 23.53 -5.52
N THR A 158 9.80 24.76 -5.64
CA THR A 158 10.07 25.71 -4.56
C THR A 158 8.76 26.20 -3.97
N ASN A 159 8.14 25.42 -3.10
CA ASN A 159 7.12 25.94 -2.20
C ASN A 159 7.65 25.78 -0.78
N LEU A 160 8.06 26.90 -0.19
CA LEU A 160 8.36 27.03 1.23
C LEU A 160 7.21 26.42 2.05
N THR A 161 7.56 25.60 3.03
CA THR A 161 6.61 24.93 3.92
C THR A 161 6.63 25.58 5.30
N ALA A 162 5.61 25.34 6.13
CA ALA A 162 5.50 25.93 7.46
C ALA A 162 6.69 25.58 8.40
N SER A 163 7.44 24.50 8.11
CA SER A 163 8.69 24.19 8.82
C SER A 163 9.84 25.14 8.51
N ASP A 164 9.78 25.89 7.40
CA ASP A 164 10.77 26.90 7.03
C ASP A 164 10.60 28.22 7.81
N LEU A 165 9.55 28.33 8.63
CA LEU A 165 9.25 29.49 9.50
C LEU A 165 9.70 29.30 10.96
N LEU A 166 10.29 28.15 11.32
CA LEU A 166 10.86 27.92 12.65
C LEU A 166 12.36 28.33 12.67
N PRO A 167 12.85 28.95 13.75
CA PRO A 167 14.24 29.42 13.82
C PRO A 167 15.21 28.22 13.74
N PHE A 168 16.01 28.20 12.69
CA PHE A 168 16.93 27.12 12.36
C PHE A 168 18.14 27.04 13.31
N PRO A 169 18.55 25.84 13.78
CA PRO A 169 19.86 25.65 14.43
C PRO A 169 21.00 25.62 13.41
N ALA A 170 22.15 26.22 13.77
CA ALA A 170 23.33 26.44 12.91
C ALA A 170 23.90 25.19 12.20
N ASN A 171 23.68 24.00 12.74
CA ASN A 171 24.23 22.73 12.24
C ASN A 171 23.63 22.26 10.89
N LEU A 172 22.62 22.97 10.35
CA LEU A 172 22.01 22.65 9.07
C LEU A 172 22.78 23.28 7.88
N MET A 173 23.40 24.46 8.07
CA MET A 173 24.21 25.11 7.02
C MET A 173 25.45 24.29 6.66
N GLU A 174 26.07 23.64 7.64
CA GLU A 174 27.20 22.72 7.45
C GLU A 174 26.79 21.49 6.61
N LYS A 175 25.62 20.90 6.89
CA LYS A 175 25.06 19.78 6.11
C LYS A 175 24.66 20.17 4.69
N VAL A 176 24.22 21.41 4.48
CA VAL A 176 23.92 21.96 3.14
C VAL A 176 25.23 22.14 2.35
N GLY A 177 26.30 22.61 3.00
CA GLY A 177 27.64 22.68 2.43
C GLY A 177 28.20 21.32 2.03
N GLU A 178 28.11 20.32 2.91
CA GLU A 178 28.51 18.94 2.59
C GLU A 178 27.67 18.31 1.47
N GLN A 179 26.36 18.61 1.41
CA GLN A 179 25.51 18.17 0.31
C GLN A 179 25.90 18.80 -1.02
N ALA A 180 26.22 20.10 -1.05
CA ALA A 180 26.65 20.78 -2.26
C ALA A 180 27.96 20.20 -2.81
N VAL A 181 28.92 19.87 -1.95
CA VAL A 181 30.19 19.21 -2.33
C VAL A 181 29.94 17.79 -2.88
N ARG A 182 29.01 17.02 -2.28
CA ARG A 182 28.63 15.70 -2.82
C ARG A 182 27.91 15.76 -4.16
N HIS A 183 27.13 16.81 -4.43
CA HIS A 183 26.47 16.99 -5.73
C HIS A 183 27.46 17.26 -6.86
N ALA A 184 28.61 17.87 -6.58
CA ALA A 184 29.68 18.10 -7.55
C ALA A 184 30.46 16.82 -7.95
N GLN A 185 30.24 15.70 -7.25
CA GLN A 185 30.93 14.42 -7.48
C GLN A 185 29.99 13.29 -7.91
N LEU A 186 28.72 13.57 -8.21
CA LEU A 186 27.80 12.53 -8.68
C LEU A 186 28.23 12.05 -10.08
N PRO A 187 28.41 10.74 -10.30
CA PRO A 187 28.75 10.20 -11.62
C PRO A 187 27.65 10.54 -12.63
N SER A 188 28.01 10.49 -13.92
CA SER A 188 27.04 10.60 -15.02
C SER A 188 25.83 9.70 -14.78
N ARG A 189 24.64 10.18 -15.17
CA ARG A 189 23.38 9.46 -14.96
C ARG A 189 23.44 8.11 -15.68
N ASP A 190 23.18 7.01 -14.96
CA ASP A 190 23.14 5.67 -15.55
C ASP A 190 22.00 5.60 -16.58
N PRO A 191 22.27 5.18 -17.84
CA PRO A 191 21.27 5.15 -18.91
C PRO A 191 20.01 4.34 -18.60
N ALA A 192 20.08 3.36 -17.69
CA ALA A 192 18.91 2.60 -17.25
C ALA A 192 17.82 3.51 -16.66
N PHE A 193 18.19 4.63 -16.03
CA PHE A 193 17.25 5.61 -15.50
C PHE A 193 16.46 6.38 -16.58
N ASN A 194 16.71 6.15 -17.86
CA ASN A 194 15.81 6.61 -18.93
C ASN A 194 14.49 5.82 -18.93
N ASN A 195 14.52 4.57 -18.47
CA ASN A 195 13.36 3.68 -18.37
C ASN A 195 12.86 3.51 -16.93
N ILE A 196 13.49 4.14 -15.94
CA ILE A 196 13.02 4.19 -14.56
C ILE A 196 12.50 5.59 -14.25
N GLU A 197 11.19 5.71 -14.06
CA GLU A 197 10.55 6.91 -13.57
C GLU A 197 10.25 6.78 -12.08
N PHE A 198 10.58 7.84 -11.35
CA PHE A 198 10.35 7.91 -9.91
C PHE A 198 9.50 9.14 -9.62
N ALA A 199 8.54 9.01 -8.72
CA ALA A 199 7.75 10.12 -8.22
C ALA A 199 7.47 9.95 -6.73
N THR A 200 7.26 11.07 -6.02
CA THR A 200 6.75 11.04 -4.66
C THR A 200 5.32 11.53 -4.60
N ARG A 201 4.49 10.89 -3.77
CA ARG A 201 3.11 11.32 -3.50
C ARG A 201 3.00 11.90 -2.09
N ASP A 202 2.30 13.03 -1.97
CA ASP A 202 2.08 13.76 -0.72
C ASP A 202 0.61 14.24 -0.63
N PHE A 203 0.24 14.73 0.55
CA PHE A 203 -0.97 15.51 0.79
C PHE A 203 -0.66 16.99 0.71
N ASP A 204 -1.46 17.75 -0.03
CA ASP A 204 -1.32 19.20 -0.07
C ASP A 204 -1.84 19.86 1.23
N MET A 205 -1.62 21.18 1.37
CA MET A 205 -2.01 21.91 2.58
C MET A 205 -3.52 21.95 2.81
N ALA A 206 -4.32 21.99 1.74
CA ALA A 206 -5.77 21.98 1.85
C ALA A 206 -6.27 20.62 2.34
N GLU A 207 -5.69 19.54 1.80
CA GLU A 207 -5.98 18.17 2.22
C GLU A 207 -5.56 17.91 3.68
N ARG A 208 -4.40 18.42 4.10
CA ARG A 208 -3.94 18.32 5.51
C ARG A 208 -4.86 19.07 6.47
N ALA A 209 -5.28 20.28 6.09
CA ALA A 209 -6.24 21.06 6.88
C ALA A 209 -7.60 20.35 6.96
N GLU A 210 -8.05 19.75 5.84
CA GLU A 210 -9.29 18.97 5.79
C GLU A 210 -9.21 17.73 6.70
N ILE A 211 -8.10 16.99 6.67
CA ILE A 211 -7.86 15.83 7.55
C ILE A 211 -7.90 16.24 9.02
N ALA A 212 -7.25 17.36 9.37
CA ALA A 212 -7.29 17.89 10.73
C ALA A 212 -8.73 18.25 11.13
N TRP A 213 -9.45 18.97 10.28
CA TRP A 213 -10.83 19.39 10.53
C TRP A 213 -11.76 18.19 10.74
N ARG A 214 -11.76 17.20 9.83
CA ARG A 214 -12.58 15.98 9.94
C ARG A 214 -12.23 15.19 11.19
N THR A 215 -10.95 15.07 11.54
CA THR A 215 -10.50 14.38 12.76
C THR A 215 -11.00 15.06 14.04
N ALA A 216 -11.13 16.38 14.05
CA ALA A 216 -11.63 17.14 15.20
C ALA A 216 -13.16 17.06 15.36
N HIS A 217 -13.91 17.04 14.25
CA HIS A 217 -15.37 17.21 14.24
C HIS A 217 -16.17 15.93 13.97
N ASP A 218 -15.60 14.94 13.30
CA ASP A 218 -16.31 13.75 12.78
C ASP A 218 -15.69 12.43 13.31
N SER A 219 -15.04 12.48 14.47
CA SER A 219 -14.48 11.28 15.07
C SER A 219 -15.60 10.46 15.72
N ALA A 220 -15.69 9.17 15.38
CA ALA A 220 -16.51 8.17 16.10
C ALA A 220 -16.12 8.01 17.60
N TYR A 221 -15.08 8.72 18.05
CA TYR A 221 -14.59 8.79 19.42
C TYR A 221 -15.12 10.04 20.13
N ALA A 222 -16.45 10.19 20.15
CA ALA A 222 -17.13 11.36 20.70
C ALA A 222 -16.82 11.58 22.19
N ASP A 223 -16.47 10.51 22.90
CA ASP A 223 -16.10 10.40 24.31
C ASP A 223 -14.70 10.97 24.65
N ARG A 224 -13.84 11.22 23.65
CA ARG A 224 -12.51 11.82 23.90
C ARG A 224 -12.63 13.22 24.47
N SER A 225 -11.71 13.56 25.38
CA SER A 225 -11.56 14.94 25.88
C SER A 225 -11.26 15.91 24.74
N THR A 226 -11.62 17.18 24.92
CA THR A 226 -11.32 18.24 23.93
C THR A 226 -9.83 18.32 23.62
N SER A 227 -8.97 18.19 24.64
CA SER A 227 -7.50 18.19 24.45
C SER A 227 -7.02 17.01 23.60
N ALA A 228 -7.57 15.81 23.81
CA ALA A 228 -7.22 14.64 23.00
C ALA A 228 -7.70 14.77 21.55
N LYS A 229 -8.89 15.35 21.32
CA LYS A 229 -9.40 15.64 19.97
C LYS A 229 -8.50 16.62 19.21
N VAL A 230 -8.10 17.71 19.86
CA VAL A 230 -7.18 18.71 19.28
C VAL A 230 -5.81 18.10 18.99
N MET A 231 -5.22 17.37 19.93
CA MET A 231 -3.91 16.72 19.76
C MET A 231 -3.94 15.69 18.62
N ASN A 232 -4.97 14.86 18.55
CA ASN A 232 -5.14 13.87 17.48
C ASN A 232 -5.34 14.55 16.12
N SER A 233 -6.15 15.61 16.06
CA SER A 233 -6.36 16.40 14.85
C SER A 233 -5.06 17.00 14.32
N ALA A 234 -4.26 17.61 15.18
CA ALA A 234 -2.96 18.16 14.82
C ALA A 234 -2.01 17.07 14.31
N ALA A 235 -1.93 15.92 14.99
CA ALA A 235 -1.08 14.80 14.58
C ALA A 235 -1.49 14.23 13.20
N MET A 236 -2.79 14.01 12.99
CA MET A 236 -3.31 13.45 11.74
C MET A 236 -3.14 14.40 10.55
N GLY A 237 -3.25 15.71 10.76
CA GLY A 237 -2.97 16.71 9.72
C GLY A 237 -1.48 16.90 9.44
N ALA A 238 -0.63 16.77 10.45
CA ALA A 238 0.82 16.93 10.31
C ALA A 238 1.49 15.75 9.60
N ALA A 239 1.05 14.52 9.87
CA ALA A 239 1.69 13.30 9.35
C ALA A 239 0.71 12.29 8.71
N PRO A 240 -0.17 12.70 7.78
CA PRO A 240 -0.93 11.74 6.99
C PRO A 240 0.01 10.98 6.04
N SER A 241 -0.32 9.73 5.73
CA SER A 241 0.51 8.92 4.84
C SER A 241 -0.29 8.21 3.75
N HIS A 242 0.33 8.08 2.58
CA HIS A 242 -0.12 7.13 1.58
C HIS A 242 0.45 5.77 1.94
N HIS A 243 -0.39 4.89 2.49
CA HIS A 243 0.07 3.63 3.07
C HIS A 243 -0.15 2.41 2.18
N GLN A 244 -0.69 2.58 0.97
CA GLN A 244 -0.89 1.47 0.02
C GLN A 244 0.45 0.88 -0.43
N LYS A 245 0.50 -0.45 -0.57
CA LYS A 245 1.60 -1.16 -1.23
C LYS A 245 1.01 -2.07 -2.30
N THR A 246 1.32 -1.78 -3.55
CA THR A 246 0.79 -2.50 -4.70
C THR A 246 1.86 -2.54 -5.78
N VAL A 247 2.00 -3.69 -6.43
CA VAL A 247 2.84 -3.83 -7.62
C VAL A 247 1.99 -4.37 -8.75
N LEU A 248 2.14 -3.80 -9.94
CA LEU A 248 1.46 -4.23 -11.15
C LEU A 248 2.52 -4.40 -12.25
N ILE A 249 2.54 -5.58 -12.87
CA ILE A 249 3.54 -5.97 -13.86
C ILE A 249 2.81 -6.24 -15.17
N ASP A 250 3.37 -5.72 -16.27
CA ASP A 250 2.95 -5.98 -17.65
C ASP A 250 1.46 -5.75 -17.93
N TYR A 251 0.82 -4.78 -17.25
CA TYR A 251 -0.63 -4.53 -17.36
C TYR A 251 -1.15 -4.34 -18.80
N GLU A 252 -0.37 -3.67 -19.64
CA GLU A 252 -0.74 -3.40 -21.04
C GLU A 252 -0.65 -4.64 -21.93
N HIS A 253 -0.15 -5.76 -21.39
CA HIS A 253 -0.02 -7.07 -22.02
C HIS A 253 -0.77 -8.11 -21.17
N PRO A 254 -2.09 -8.21 -21.34
CA PRO A 254 -2.96 -8.96 -20.45
C PRO A 254 -2.46 -10.39 -20.17
N GLU A 255 -2.01 -11.12 -21.18
CA GLU A 255 -1.49 -12.49 -21.04
C GLU A 255 -0.30 -12.65 -20.07
N LEU A 256 0.37 -11.56 -19.71
CA LEU A 256 1.48 -11.50 -18.76
C LEU A 256 1.13 -10.78 -17.44
N ALA A 257 -0.02 -10.10 -17.40
CA ALA A 257 -0.34 -9.15 -16.36
C ALA A 257 -0.49 -9.82 -14.98
N THR A 258 0.30 -9.35 -14.00
CA THR A 258 0.28 -9.85 -12.63
C THR A 258 0.20 -8.70 -11.63
N GLY A 259 -0.69 -8.81 -10.65
CA GLY A 259 -0.87 -7.83 -9.58
C GLY A 259 -0.47 -8.38 -8.20
N PHE A 260 -0.03 -7.48 -7.33
CA PHE A 260 0.26 -7.75 -5.93
C PHE A 260 -0.39 -6.70 -5.04
N VAL A 261 -1.11 -7.14 -4.01
CA VAL A 261 -1.60 -6.27 -2.93
C VAL A 261 -0.88 -6.68 -1.66
N MET A 262 -0.19 -5.75 -1.02
CA MET A 262 0.81 -6.10 -0.01
C MET A 262 0.59 -5.37 1.33
N GLY A 263 0.80 -6.09 2.44
CA GLY A 263 1.06 -5.52 3.76
C GLY A 263 2.53 -5.12 3.94
N HIS A 264 3.44 -5.90 3.33
CA HIS A 264 4.88 -5.68 3.41
C HIS A 264 5.32 -4.37 2.73
N ASN A 265 6.14 -3.58 3.41
CA ASN A 265 6.90 -2.50 2.76
C ASN A 265 8.19 -3.04 2.15
N THR A 266 8.66 -2.45 1.06
CA THR A 266 9.94 -2.78 0.43
C THR A 266 11.11 -2.21 1.24
N LEU A 267 11.24 -2.63 2.49
CA LEU A 267 12.29 -2.25 3.43
C LEU A 267 12.83 -3.52 4.09
N ASP A 268 14.13 -3.55 4.38
CA ASP A 268 14.83 -4.76 4.83
C ASP A 268 14.27 -5.35 6.15
N GLU A 269 13.59 -4.53 6.94
CA GLU A 269 12.88 -4.90 8.18
C GLU A 269 11.67 -5.81 7.94
N TYR A 270 11.15 -5.87 6.71
CA TYR A 270 9.96 -6.65 6.36
C TYR A 270 10.26 -8.03 5.80
N TRP A 271 11.53 -8.37 5.60
CA TRP A 271 11.89 -9.73 5.23
C TRP A 271 11.98 -10.62 6.46
N ASP A 272 11.18 -11.67 6.50
CA ASP A 272 11.24 -12.73 7.49
C ASP A 272 10.76 -14.05 6.87
N SER A 273 11.08 -15.17 7.51
CA SER A 273 10.61 -16.51 7.14
C SER A 273 9.62 -17.02 8.18
N ASN A 274 8.94 -18.13 7.88
CA ASN A 274 8.01 -18.78 8.81
C ASN A 274 8.68 -19.27 10.11
N SER A 275 10.01 -19.35 10.15
CA SER A 275 10.72 -19.75 11.37
C SER A 275 10.84 -18.62 12.39
N HIS A 276 10.59 -17.36 12.00
CA HIS A 276 10.70 -16.17 12.85
C HIS A 276 11.96 -16.15 13.74
N GLY A 277 13.10 -16.49 13.13
CA GLY A 277 14.35 -16.70 13.85
C GLY A 277 14.79 -15.47 14.65
N TYR A 278 15.11 -15.65 15.93
CA TYR A 278 15.52 -14.55 16.81
C TYR A 278 16.88 -13.96 16.41
N GLN A 279 17.77 -14.75 15.81
CA GLN A 279 19.08 -14.29 15.37
C GLN A 279 18.95 -13.36 14.16
N ARG A 280 19.68 -12.25 14.20
CA ARG A 280 19.82 -11.36 13.05
C ARG A 280 20.88 -11.91 12.12
N MET A 281 20.57 -11.96 10.83
CA MET A 281 21.42 -12.49 9.79
C MET A 281 21.92 -11.37 8.88
N HIS A 282 22.97 -11.67 8.12
CA HIS A 282 23.37 -10.80 7.00
C HIS A 282 22.19 -10.62 6.02
N PRO A 283 21.98 -9.43 5.41
CA PRO A 283 20.84 -9.15 4.52
C PRO A 283 20.67 -10.08 3.32
N GLN A 284 21.69 -10.83 2.93
CA GLN A 284 21.61 -11.86 1.87
C GLN A 284 21.31 -13.26 2.41
N MET A 285 21.40 -13.49 3.72
CA MET A 285 21.34 -14.82 4.33
C MET A 285 20.01 -15.09 5.04
N GLY A 286 19.33 -14.06 5.53
CA GLY A 286 18.06 -14.21 6.23
C GLY A 286 17.54 -12.90 6.82
N ARG A 287 16.75 -13.00 7.90
CA ARG A 287 16.13 -11.85 8.57
C ARG A 287 17.18 -10.91 9.14
N ASN A 288 17.21 -9.68 8.64
CA ASN A 288 18.11 -8.63 9.11
C ASN A 288 17.38 -7.54 9.94
N GLY A 289 16.06 -7.63 10.05
CA GLY A 289 15.26 -6.76 10.91
C GLY A 289 15.70 -6.78 12.37
N PHE A 290 15.30 -5.78 13.16
CA PHE A 290 15.58 -5.78 14.59
C PHE A 290 14.72 -6.81 15.33
N LEU A 291 13.49 -7.03 14.87
CA LEU A 291 12.55 -8.01 15.43
C LEU A 291 12.04 -8.97 14.33
N PRO A 292 11.59 -10.19 14.69
CA PRO A 292 10.76 -10.99 13.80
C PRO A 292 9.52 -10.22 13.35
N ARG A 293 9.07 -10.46 12.12
CA ARG A 293 7.90 -9.79 11.56
C ARG A 293 7.04 -10.78 10.80
N GLN A 294 5.80 -10.88 11.24
CA GLN A 294 4.74 -11.54 10.50
C GLN A 294 3.93 -10.51 9.72
N ASP A 295 3.66 -10.79 8.46
CA ASP A 295 2.87 -9.92 7.58
C ASP A 295 2.32 -10.74 6.40
N ILE A 296 1.28 -10.22 5.73
CA ILE A 296 0.49 -10.95 4.73
C ILE A 296 0.40 -10.12 3.45
N SER A 297 0.50 -10.79 2.31
CA SER A 297 0.30 -10.19 0.99
C SER A 297 -0.45 -11.16 0.08
N ALA A 298 -0.79 -10.70 -1.11
CA ALA A 298 -1.44 -11.56 -2.10
C ALA A 298 -0.94 -11.26 -3.50
N ARG A 299 -0.77 -12.33 -4.29
CA ARG A 299 -0.71 -12.27 -5.76
C ARG A 299 -2.14 -12.41 -6.30
N VAL A 300 -2.46 -11.61 -7.30
CA VAL A 300 -3.73 -11.68 -8.03
C VAL A 300 -3.52 -11.59 -9.53
N THR A 301 -4.30 -12.35 -10.29
CA THR A 301 -4.36 -12.28 -11.76
C THR A 301 -5.80 -12.26 -12.24
N GLY A 302 -6.01 -12.07 -13.55
CA GLY A 302 -7.34 -11.94 -14.14
C GLY A 302 -7.84 -10.50 -14.14
N PRO A 303 -9.11 -10.26 -14.53
CA PRO A 303 -9.68 -8.92 -14.70
C PRO A 303 -9.57 -7.99 -13.49
N ILE A 304 -9.33 -8.52 -12.29
CA ILE A 304 -9.09 -7.73 -11.06
C ILE A 304 -7.90 -6.75 -11.18
N VAL A 305 -6.91 -7.03 -12.05
CA VAL A 305 -5.76 -6.12 -12.24
C VAL A 305 -6.15 -4.78 -12.87
N ILE A 306 -7.33 -4.68 -13.50
CA ILE A 306 -7.90 -3.42 -13.99
C ILE A 306 -8.08 -2.42 -12.84
N ASP A 307 -8.55 -2.89 -11.68
CA ASP A 307 -8.80 -2.03 -10.52
C ASP A 307 -7.48 -1.58 -9.88
N LEU A 308 -6.46 -2.46 -9.87
CA LEU A 308 -5.12 -2.10 -9.43
C LEU A 308 -4.48 -1.06 -10.37
N ASN A 309 -4.65 -1.20 -11.69
CA ASN A 309 -4.19 -0.22 -12.66
C ASN A 309 -4.90 1.12 -12.47
N GLN A 310 -6.22 1.12 -12.29
CA GLN A 310 -6.95 2.35 -12.04
C GLN A 310 -6.43 3.05 -10.77
N ASN A 311 -6.25 2.31 -9.67
CA ASN A 311 -5.69 2.86 -8.44
C ASN A 311 -4.27 3.43 -8.62
N PHE A 312 -3.41 2.74 -9.39
CA PHE A 312 -2.06 3.21 -9.69
C PHE A 312 -2.07 4.46 -10.58
N CYS A 313 -2.79 4.44 -11.70
CA CYS A 313 -2.85 5.55 -12.64
C CYS A 313 -3.41 6.82 -11.99
N GLU A 314 -4.47 6.71 -11.18
CA GLU A 314 -4.99 7.87 -10.44
C GLU A 314 -3.92 8.49 -9.53
N ALA A 315 -3.18 7.65 -8.80
CA ALA A 315 -2.11 8.11 -7.92
C ALA A 315 -0.91 8.70 -8.68
N TRP A 316 -0.55 8.07 -9.80
CA TRP A 316 0.55 8.49 -10.67
C TRP A 316 0.24 9.81 -11.36
N ASP A 317 -0.95 9.94 -11.93
CA ASP A 317 -1.39 11.13 -12.65
C ASP A 317 -1.55 12.32 -11.70
N ALA A 318 -2.06 12.10 -10.49
CA ALA A 318 -2.09 13.13 -9.46
C ALA A 318 -0.69 13.61 -9.06
N ALA A 319 0.30 12.72 -9.01
CA ALA A 319 1.67 13.06 -8.62
C ALA A 319 2.50 13.68 -9.77
N THR A 320 2.21 13.32 -11.02
CA THR A 320 3.11 13.60 -12.16
C THR A 320 2.46 14.38 -13.31
N GLY A 321 1.13 14.40 -13.42
CA GLY A 321 0.40 15.01 -14.52
C GLY A 321 0.51 14.27 -15.87
N GLN A 322 1.06 13.06 -15.90
CA GLN A 322 1.38 12.34 -17.15
C GLN A 322 0.17 11.75 -17.89
N GLN A 323 -1.02 11.71 -17.27
CA GLN A 323 -2.24 11.16 -17.87
C GLN A 323 -2.10 9.68 -18.32
N LEU A 324 -1.38 8.86 -17.55
CA LEU A 324 -1.20 7.43 -17.77
C LEU A 324 -2.53 6.68 -17.90
N ALA A 325 -3.57 7.08 -17.15
CA ALA A 325 -4.90 6.49 -17.28
C ALA A 325 -5.42 6.57 -18.72
N ARG A 326 -5.25 7.74 -19.37
CA ARG A 326 -5.66 7.97 -20.76
C ARG A 326 -4.88 7.12 -21.74
N HIS A 327 -3.57 6.93 -21.51
CA HIS A 327 -2.72 6.09 -22.37
C HIS A 327 -3.12 4.61 -22.30
N ARG A 328 -3.66 4.16 -21.16
CA ARG A 328 -4.03 2.75 -20.90
C ARG A 328 -5.50 2.40 -21.14
N GLU A 329 -6.30 3.33 -21.65
CA GLU A 329 -7.73 3.10 -21.90
C GLU A 329 -7.98 1.94 -22.88
N ALA A 330 -7.13 1.77 -23.91
CA ALA A 330 -7.25 0.66 -24.85
C ALA A 330 -7.05 -0.70 -24.17
N SER A 331 -5.99 -0.84 -23.35
CA SER A 331 -5.64 -2.08 -22.64
C SER A 331 -6.70 -2.50 -21.63
N LYS A 332 -7.53 -1.57 -21.13
CA LYS A 332 -8.64 -1.89 -20.21
C LYS A 332 -9.64 -2.86 -20.81
N LYS A 333 -9.92 -2.78 -22.11
CA LYS A 333 -10.86 -3.69 -22.80
C LYS A 333 -10.25 -5.09 -22.95
N GLU A 334 -8.96 -5.17 -23.20
CA GLU A 334 -8.25 -6.44 -23.39
C GLU A 334 -8.07 -7.16 -22.06
N ALA A 335 -7.79 -6.41 -20.99
CA ALA A 335 -7.70 -6.94 -19.62
C ALA A 335 -9.02 -7.58 -19.11
N GLN A 336 -10.18 -7.26 -19.72
CA GLN A 336 -11.44 -7.94 -19.37
C GLN A 336 -11.49 -9.39 -19.87
N ARG A 337 -10.64 -9.76 -20.82
CA ARG A 337 -10.59 -11.10 -21.44
C ARG A 337 -9.49 -11.99 -20.86
N LEU A 338 -8.91 -11.56 -19.74
CA LEU A 338 -7.78 -12.22 -19.12
C LEU A 338 -8.09 -13.68 -18.74
N PRO A 339 -7.29 -14.66 -19.21
CA PRO A 339 -7.37 -16.00 -18.66
C PRO A 339 -6.93 -15.97 -17.19
N ARG A 340 -7.56 -16.82 -16.38
CA ARG A 340 -7.09 -17.10 -15.01
C ARG A 340 -5.83 -17.96 -15.13
N THR A 341 -4.75 -17.62 -14.42
CA THR A 341 -3.54 -18.45 -14.41
C THR A 341 -3.82 -19.82 -13.79
N GLU A 342 -3.29 -20.89 -14.39
CA GLU A 342 -3.42 -22.27 -13.89
C GLU A 342 -2.27 -22.68 -12.95
N ASP A 343 -1.43 -21.72 -12.55
CA ASP A 343 -0.21 -21.91 -11.73
C ASP A 343 -0.51 -22.04 -10.22
N GLY A 344 -1.42 -22.97 -9.87
CA GLY A 344 -1.76 -23.29 -8.47
C GLY A 344 -2.49 -22.20 -7.68
N ASP A 345 -2.80 -21.05 -8.29
CA ASP A 345 -3.61 -20.01 -7.66
C ASP A 345 -5.08 -20.44 -7.56
N VAL A 346 -5.79 -19.93 -6.56
CA VAL A 346 -7.20 -20.25 -6.35
C VAL A 346 -8.07 -19.32 -7.19
N ALA A 347 -8.92 -19.86 -8.05
CA ALA A 347 -9.92 -19.09 -8.77
C ALA A 347 -10.99 -18.56 -7.80
N VAL A 348 -11.23 -17.24 -7.83
CA VAL A 348 -12.17 -16.57 -6.91
C VAL A 348 -12.95 -15.46 -7.62
N MET A 349 -14.07 -15.06 -7.01
CA MET A 349 -14.64 -13.73 -7.22
C MET A 349 -14.02 -12.79 -6.19
N ALA A 350 -13.24 -11.82 -6.65
CA ALA A 350 -12.53 -10.87 -5.79
C ALA A 350 -13.06 -9.44 -5.98
N GLN A 351 -12.80 -8.57 -5.01
CA GLN A 351 -13.13 -7.15 -5.08
C GLN A 351 -11.98 -6.35 -4.45
N ILE A 352 -11.38 -5.44 -5.21
CA ILE A 352 -10.44 -4.47 -4.65
C ILE A 352 -11.25 -3.44 -3.85
N LEU A 353 -10.76 -3.10 -2.66
CA LEU A 353 -11.34 -2.04 -1.83
C LEU A 353 -10.21 -1.12 -1.38
N ARG A 354 -10.51 0.17 -1.24
CA ARG A 354 -9.54 1.14 -0.73
C ARG A 354 -10.16 2.08 0.29
N THR A 355 -9.27 2.75 1.02
CA THR A 355 -9.58 3.96 1.78
C THR A 355 -8.80 5.09 1.15
N GLN A 356 -9.50 6.08 0.61
CA GLN A 356 -8.87 7.16 -0.14
C GLN A 356 -9.54 8.48 0.22
N SER A 357 -8.97 9.18 1.21
CA SER A 357 -9.55 10.39 1.77
C SER A 357 -9.63 11.56 0.78
N GLN A 358 -8.81 11.58 -0.26
CA GLN A 358 -8.78 12.66 -1.25
C GLN A 358 -9.89 12.52 -2.31
N GLN A 359 -10.55 11.35 -2.38
CA GLN A 359 -11.57 11.03 -3.38
C GLN A 359 -12.98 11.12 -2.77
N GLY A 360 -13.97 11.45 -3.61
CA GLY A 360 -15.38 11.61 -3.20
C GLY A 360 -15.85 13.05 -2.94
N LYS A 361 -15.07 14.07 -3.32
CA LYS A 361 -15.38 15.51 -3.11
C LYS A 361 -16.67 15.91 -3.85
N ASP A 362 -17.62 16.54 -3.13
CA ASP A 362 -18.85 17.10 -3.72
C ASP A 362 -18.53 18.53 -4.20
N VAL A 363 -18.57 18.76 -5.51
CA VAL A 363 -18.38 20.10 -6.09
C VAL A 363 -19.73 20.80 -6.09
N ARG A 364 -19.91 21.79 -5.20
CA ARG A 364 -21.12 22.63 -5.16
C ARG A 364 -20.79 24.07 -5.56
N LEU A 365 -21.78 24.78 -6.10
CA LEU A 365 -21.68 26.21 -6.39
C LEU A 365 -21.31 26.96 -5.09
N GLY A 366 -20.13 27.59 -5.04
CA GLY A 366 -19.63 28.30 -3.86
C GLY A 366 -18.39 27.71 -3.18
N GLY A 367 -17.85 26.58 -3.66
CA GLY A 367 -16.57 26.04 -3.18
C GLY A 367 -16.50 24.51 -3.17
N VAL A 368 -15.31 23.98 -2.86
CA VAL A 368 -15.11 22.54 -2.60
C VAL A 368 -15.64 22.24 -1.20
N VAL A 369 -16.75 21.52 -1.11
CA VAL A 369 -17.27 21.02 0.18
C VAL A 369 -16.64 19.66 0.44
N PRO A 370 -16.08 19.40 1.63
CA PRO A 370 -15.52 18.10 1.99
C PRO A 370 -16.52 16.97 1.70
N ALA A 371 -16.03 15.90 1.08
CA ALA A 371 -16.76 14.65 1.01
C ALA A 371 -17.08 14.21 2.44
N LYS A 372 -18.36 14.12 2.81
CA LYS A 372 -18.74 13.70 4.17
C LYS A 372 -18.09 12.37 4.57
N ASP A 373 -17.83 11.48 3.60
CA ASP A 373 -17.36 10.13 3.89
C ASP A 373 -16.12 9.66 3.11
N GLY A 374 -15.61 10.42 2.14
CA GLY A 374 -14.52 9.96 1.25
C GLY A 374 -14.76 8.55 0.65
N VAL A 375 -13.72 7.89 0.15
CA VAL A 375 -13.78 6.44 -0.10
C VAL A 375 -13.32 5.71 1.15
N ARG A 376 -14.19 4.90 1.77
CA ARG A 376 -13.95 4.11 3.00
C ARG A 376 -14.44 2.66 2.83
N ASP A 377 -14.20 2.07 1.67
CA ASP A 377 -14.79 0.77 1.32
C ASP A 377 -14.20 -0.39 2.12
N ILE A 378 -12.93 -0.28 2.56
CA ILE A 378 -12.31 -1.25 3.47
C ILE A 378 -13.10 -1.31 4.79
N GLU A 379 -13.47 -0.17 5.37
CA GLU A 379 -14.25 -0.12 6.60
C GLU A 379 -15.63 -0.79 6.44
N LYS A 380 -16.31 -0.53 5.32
CA LYS A 380 -17.58 -1.17 4.99
C LYS A 380 -17.43 -2.70 4.95
N LEU A 381 -16.35 -3.21 4.37
CA LEU A 381 -16.08 -4.66 4.35
C LEU A 381 -15.92 -5.21 5.76
N TYR A 382 -15.13 -4.57 6.63
CA TYR A 382 -14.96 -5.06 8.01
C TYR A 382 -16.30 -5.20 8.73
N LEU A 383 -17.16 -4.18 8.65
CA LEU A 383 -18.48 -4.21 9.29
C LEU A 383 -19.43 -5.24 8.63
N GLN A 384 -19.33 -5.44 7.31
CA GLN A 384 -20.14 -6.43 6.59
C GLN A 384 -19.68 -7.86 6.88
N ALA A 385 -18.38 -8.12 6.90
CA ALA A 385 -17.80 -9.43 7.16
C ALA A 385 -18.16 -9.96 8.55
N ILE A 386 -18.04 -9.12 9.59
CA ILE A 386 -18.45 -9.52 10.95
C ILE A 386 -19.96 -9.81 11.01
N ASN A 387 -20.78 -8.98 10.35
CA ASN A 387 -22.23 -9.21 10.31
C ASN A 387 -22.63 -10.55 9.70
N ASN A 388 -21.85 -11.02 8.72
CA ASN A 388 -22.15 -12.23 7.95
C ASN A 388 -21.38 -13.45 8.47
N THR A 389 -20.66 -13.33 9.59
CA THR A 389 -19.92 -14.45 10.18
C THR A 389 -20.88 -15.36 10.95
N THR A 390 -20.84 -16.65 10.64
CA THR A 390 -21.68 -17.68 11.26
C THR A 390 -20.95 -18.63 12.20
N ASN A 391 -19.60 -18.67 12.15
CA ASN A 391 -18.80 -19.60 12.95
C ASN A 391 -17.71 -18.87 13.77
N PHE A 392 -16.62 -18.42 13.12
CA PHE A 392 -15.53 -17.70 13.80
C PHE A 392 -14.96 -16.58 12.92
N VAL A 393 -14.32 -15.59 13.57
CA VAL A 393 -13.52 -14.54 12.92
C VAL A 393 -12.08 -14.71 13.39
N TYR A 394 -11.13 -14.73 12.44
CA TYR A 394 -9.70 -14.60 12.72
C TYR A 394 -9.24 -13.22 12.26
N ILE A 395 -8.55 -12.47 13.12
CA ILE A 395 -8.02 -11.15 12.83
C ILE A 395 -6.54 -11.13 13.18
N GLU A 396 -5.70 -10.93 12.17
CA GLU A 396 -4.30 -10.59 12.32
C GLU A 396 -4.11 -9.17 11.78
N ASN A 397 -3.72 -8.23 12.65
CA ASN A 397 -3.57 -6.83 12.28
C ASN A 397 -2.56 -6.14 13.20
N GLN A 398 -1.75 -5.24 12.64
CA GLN A 398 -0.80 -4.42 13.40
C GLN A 398 -1.52 -3.55 14.46
N TYR A 399 -2.76 -3.13 14.16
CA TYR A 399 -3.55 -2.30 15.05
C TYR A 399 -4.95 -2.89 15.24
N PHE A 400 -5.40 -2.94 16.48
CA PHE A 400 -6.78 -3.24 16.84
C PHE A 400 -7.41 -2.06 17.58
N ARG A 401 -7.59 -0.94 16.86
CA ARG A 401 -8.10 0.33 17.40
C ARG A 401 -9.28 0.83 16.56
N PHE A 402 -10.40 0.11 16.63
CA PHE A 402 -11.62 0.45 15.88
C PHE A 402 -12.89 0.11 16.69
N PRO A 403 -13.33 1.00 17.61
CA PRO A 403 -14.47 0.74 18.49
C PRO A 403 -15.77 0.35 17.76
N PRO A 404 -16.16 0.98 16.63
CA PRO A 404 -17.36 0.55 15.90
C PRO A 404 -17.36 -0.94 15.51
N LEU A 405 -16.20 -1.53 15.22
CA LEU A 405 -16.09 -2.96 14.93
C LEU A 405 -16.29 -3.80 16.20
N ALA A 406 -15.67 -3.39 17.30
CA ALA A 406 -15.78 -4.07 18.60
C ALA A 406 -17.22 -4.01 19.14
N GLU A 407 -17.87 -2.85 19.08
CA GLU A 407 -19.27 -2.67 19.46
C GLU A 407 -20.20 -3.54 18.62
N LYS A 408 -19.97 -3.60 17.30
CA LYS A 408 -20.75 -4.45 16.40
C LYS A 408 -20.57 -5.95 16.72
N LEU A 409 -19.34 -6.38 17.01
CA LEU A 409 -19.05 -7.75 17.45
C LEU A 409 -19.83 -8.10 18.72
N VAL A 410 -19.76 -7.23 19.74
CA VAL A 410 -20.47 -7.43 21.02
C VAL A 410 -22.00 -7.50 20.80
N ALA A 411 -22.54 -6.63 19.96
CA ALA A 411 -23.97 -6.64 19.64
C ALA A 411 -24.40 -7.94 18.93
N LEU A 412 -23.60 -8.45 18.01
CA LEU A 412 -23.87 -9.69 17.28
C LEU A 412 -23.82 -10.92 18.20
N VAL A 413 -22.80 -11.01 19.06
CA VAL A 413 -22.70 -12.10 20.04
C VAL A 413 -23.93 -12.12 20.95
N LYS A 414 -24.35 -10.96 21.48
CA LYS A 414 -25.58 -10.86 22.29
C LYS A 414 -26.82 -11.30 21.53
N ALA A 415 -26.93 -10.93 20.24
CA ALA A 415 -28.05 -11.34 19.40
C ALA A 415 -28.07 -12.86 19.16
N TYR A 416 -26.91 -13.48 18.95
CA TYR A 416 -26.79 -14.93 18.81
C TYR A 416 -27.15 -15.66 20.10
N GLN A 417 -26.67 -15.19 21.25
CA GLN A 417 -27.01 -15.75 22.56
C GLN A 417 -28.52 -15.65 22.84
N ALA A 418 -29.14 -14.49 22.56
CA ALA A 418 -30.59 -14.32 22.67
C ALA A 418 -31.38 -15.22 21.69
N GLY A 419 -30.78 -15.54 20.54
CA GLY A 419 -31.32 -16.48 19.55
C GLY A 419 -31.08 -17.97 19.86
N GLY A 420 -30.47 -18.29 21.01
CA GLY A 420 -30.27 -19.68 21.46
C GLY A 420 -28.93 -20.31 21.06
N ALA A 421 -27.98 -19.53 20.51
CA ALA A 421 -26.61 -20.01 20.36
C ALA A 421 -26.02 -20.24 21.76
N GLN A 422 -25.68 -21.49 22.08
CA GLN A 422 -24.97 -21.81 23.31
C GLN A 422 -23.54 -21.33 23.21
N ASP A 423 -22.98 -20.82 24.31
CA ASP A 423 -21.54 -20.65 24.44
C ASP A 423 -20.91 -22.04 24.30
N SER A 424 -20.49 -22.41 23.09
CA SER A 424 -19.52 -23.47 22.95
C SER A 424 -18.30 -22.95 23.69
N ALA A 425 -18.01 -23.56 24.84
CA ALA A 425 -16.80 -23.33 25.60
C ALA A 425 -15.61 -23.64 24.69
N LEU A 426 -15.18 -22.65 23.91
CA LEU A 426 -13.81 -22.59 23.46
C LEU A 426 -13.01 -22.49 24.76
N PRO A 427 -12.11 -23.44 25.06
CA PRO A 427 -11.20 -23.24 26.17
C PRO A 427 -10.54 -21.89 25.92
N LEU A 428 -10.76 -20.95 26.85
CA LEU A 428 -9.94 -19.74 26.94
C LEU A 428 -8.50 -20.25 26.84
N CYS A 429 -7.80 -19.82 25.78
CA CYS A 429 -6.40 -20.14 25.61
C CYS A 429 -5.72 -19.77 26.93
N GLY A 430 -5.19 -20.80 27.59
CA GLY A 430 -5.04 -20.83 29.03
C GLY A 430 -4.05 -19.80 29.56
N ASP A 431 -4.20 -19.59 30.86
CA ASP A 431 -3.22 -19.04 31.78
C ASP A 431 -1.90 -19.88 31.79
N GLU A 432 -1.17 -19.90 30.68
CA GLU A 432 0.20 -20.43 30.59
C GLU A 432 1.13 -19.41 29.93
N PHE A 433 1.24 -18.25 30.57
CA PHE A 433 2.48 -17.46 30.57
C PHE A 433 2.61 -16.85 31.97
N GLN A 434 3.09 -17.67 32.92
CA GLN A 434 3.80 -17.19 34.12
C GLN A 434 5.29 -17.14 33.84
#